data_AF-A0A7R9Z651-F1
#
_entry.id   AF-A0A7R9Z651-F1
#
_cell.length_a   1.000
_cell.length_b   1.000
_cell.length_c   1.000
_cell.angle_alpha   90.00
_cell.angle_beta   90.00
_cell.angle_gamma   90.00
#
_symmetry.space_group_name_H-M   'P 1'
#
loop_
_entity.id
_entity.type
_entity.pdbx_description
1 polymer ?
#
loop_
_entity_poly.entity_id
_entity_poly.type
_entity_poly.pdbx_seq_one_letter_code
_entity_poly.pdbx_strand_id
1 'polypeptide(L)'
;MANRGGSTLRAGLVSPAQRMMHGSITNNARRAFTAGPLKAVPAPNKNMTEANTTPTKDILETFQRADAVCFDVDCTITTNDGLDLLAEFMGVGAECEALTTKAMDGTMDLSESLEERLNIINCTPEHVKKFIKTYPPETRVVEGVKSFITALQSRGIKVYLITGGFRELMLPIARYLNVPTENVFANRMMWQWDEVTMMPTKLVGFDDSEPTSRNQGKPEAIARIRDRNPYNTVVMIGDGVTDLEAVQIAGGADLFIGYGGVVVRETVKAEADWFVTDYAVLEAALKRFKVAMIGSGAWACAAMTLASYNARRENSTGLFSEEIHMWVRERDVEGGKLTDVINKTHQHPRYLPGVDLGPNVVANPDLLSTVKDADVLVFCAPHQFVRGICKQLVGRIKRNAVAISLIKGMRVRPEGPQMISEMISRYLNIDCSVLMG
;
A
#
# COMPACT_ATOMS: atom_id res chain seq x y z
N MET A 1 4.84 46.02 52.49
CA MET A 1 4.39 47.42 52.62
C MET A 1 3.94 47.87 51.24
N ALA A 2 2.66 47.65 50.90
CA ALA A 2 1.56 48.64 50.87
C ALA A 2 1.74 49.70 49.74
N ASN A 3 1.03 49.58 48.59
CA ASN A 3 -0.29 50.19 48.27
C ASN A 3 -0.27 51.75 48.30
N ARG A 4 -0.86 52.53 47.38
CA ARG A 4 -2.00 52.31 46.46
C ARG A 4 -2.18 53.52 45.52
N GLY A 5 -2.89 53.31 44.40
CA GLY A 5 -3.61 54.32 43.60
C GLY A 5 -3.22 54.26 42.12
N GLY A 6 -4.05 53.89 41.13
CA GLY A 6 -5.48 53.67 41.05
C GLY A 6 -6.05 54.47 39.88
N SER A 7 -6.28 53.86 38.71
CA SER A 7 -7.34 54.29 37.78
C SER A 7 -7.74 53.14 36.86
N THR A 8 -9.04 52.96 36.74
CA THR A 8 -9.79 51.93 36.02
C THR A 8 -10.18 52.42 34.62
N LEU A 9 -10.16 51.54 33.61
CA LEU A 9 -11.07 51.64 32.45
C LEU A 9 -11.25 50.24 31.82
N ARG A 10 -12.52 49.79 31.78
CA ARG A 10 -13.02 48.57 31.12
C ARG A 10 -13.07 48.80 29.60
N ALA A 11 -12.70 47.81 28.80
CA ALA A 11 -13.12 47.68 27.41
C ALA A 11 -13.55 46.23 27.14
N GLY A 12 -14.80 46.06 26.72
CA GLY A 12 -15.41 44.78 26.36
C GLY A 12 -14.98 44.31 24.97
N LEU A 13 -14.87 42.99 24.83
CA LEU A 13 -14.63 42.27 23.59
C LEU A 13 -15.97 41.95 22.91
N VAL A 14 -16.12 42.35 21.64
CA VAL A 14 -17.13 41.81 20.71
C VAL A 14 -16.46 41.64 19.33
N SER A 15 -16.70 40.50 18.70
CA SER A 15 -16.10 40.06 17.43
C SER A 15 -16.73 40.77 16.20
N PRO A 16 -15.97 40.99 15.10
CA PRO A 16 -16.50 41.66 13.92
C PRO A 16 -16.91 40.65 12.83
N ALA A 17 -18.17 40.23 12.85
CA ALA A 17 -18.89 39.84 11.65
C ALA A 17 -19.72 41.05 11.21
N GLN A 18 -19.25 41.79 10.20
CA GLN A 18 -19.98 42.74 9.34
C GLN A 18 -19.01 43.83 8.84
N ARG A 19 -18.45 43.63 7.66
CA ARG A 19 -18.09 44.67 6.67
C ARG A 19 -17.39 44.00 5.50
N MET A 20 -18.07 43.88 4.38
CA MET A 20 -17.52 44.14 3.04
C MET A 20 -18.65 43.97 2.01
N MET A 21 -19.23 45.11 1.64
CA MET A 21 -20.04 45.30 0.45
C MET A 21 -19.47 46.55 -0.23
N HIS A 22 -19.23 46.43 -1.54
CA HIS A 22 -18.76 47.45 -2.52
C HIS A 22 -17.25 47.61 -2.72
N GLY A 23 -16.80 47.26 -3.95
CA GLY A 23 -15.46 47.61 -4.45
C GLY A 23 -14.98 46.81 -5.68
N SER A 24 -15.63 47.03 -6.83
CA SER A 24 -15.18 46.81 -8.23
C SER A 24 -13.83 46.12 -8.51
N ILE A 25 -13.87 44.98 -9.22
CA ILE A 25 -12.75 44.50 -10.06
C ILE A 25 -13.28 44.19 -11.45
N THR A 26 -12.58 44.77 -12.43
CA THR A 26 -12.82 44.83 -13.86
C THR A 26 -12.67 43.48 -14.57
N ASN A 27 -13.49 43.30 -15.61
CA ASN A 27 -13.38 42.29 -16.67
C ASN A 27 -11.95 42.14 -17.23
N ASN A 28 -11.41 40.92 -17.24
CA ASN A 28 -10.73 40.39 -18.42
C ASN A 28 -10.53 38.87 -18.36
N ALA A 29 -10.73 38.24 -19.53
CA ALA A 29 -10.40 36.85 -19.90
C ALA A 29 -11.23 35.70 -19.32
N ARG A 30 -12.46 35.55 -19.84
CA ARG A 30 -13.02 34.22 -20.10
C ARG A 30 -12.16 33.53 -21.17
N ARG A 31 -11.35 32.54 -20.81
CA ARG A 31 -10.90 31.51 -21.75
C ARG A 31 -11.77 30.28 -21.53
N ALA A 32 -12.68 30.07 -22.47
CA ALA A 32 -13.37 28.80 -22.65
C ALA A 32 -12.31 27.72 -22.92
N PHE A 33 -12.25 26.70 -22.05
CA PHE A 33 -11.61 25.45 -22.40
C PHE A 33 -12.53 24.72 -23.39
N THR A 34 -12.28 24.94 -24.68
CA THR A 34 -12.84 24.07 -25.73
C THR A 34 -12.13 22.73 -25.62
N ALA A 35 -12.84 21.71 -25.14
CA ALA A 35 -12.39 20.32 -25.23
C ALA A 35 -12.15 19.98 -26.71
N GLY A 36 -10.88 19.79 -27.07
CA GLY A 36 -10.53 19.22 -28.38
C GLY A 36 -11.02 17.78 -28.47
N PRO A 37 -11.30 17.25 -29.66
CA PRO A 37 -11.76 15.87 -29.82
C PRO A 37 -10.71 14.92 -29.23
N LEU A 38 -11.19 14.03 -28.35
CA LEU A 38 -10.43 12.94 -27.74
C LEU A 38 -9.69 12.18 -28.85
N LYS A 39 -8.35 12.13 -28.79
CA LYS A 39 -7.59 11.18 -29.59
C LYS A 39 -7.91 9.79 -29.06
N ALA A 40 -8.55 8.96 -29.88
CA ALA A 40 -8.76 7.55 -29.57
C ALA A 40 -7.42 6.90 -29.21
N VAL A 41 -7.34 6.33 -28.01
CA VAL A 41 -6.29 5.40 -27.61
C VAL A 41 -6.49 4.13 -28.46
N PRO A 42 -5.42 3.51 -29.01
CA PRO A 42 -5.59 2.32 -29.84
C PRO A 42 -6.23 1.22 -29.00
N ALA A 43 -7.29 0.59 -29.52
CA ALA A 43 -7.92 -0.55 -28.88
C ALA A 43 -6.89 -1.67 -28.68
N PRO A 44 -6.81 -2.31 -27.49
CA PRO A 44 -5.92 -3.44 -27.29
C PRO A 44 -6.37 -4.60 -28.18
N ASN A 45 -5.44 -5.09 -28.98
CA ASN A 45 -5.62 -6.21 -29.90
C ASN A 45 -5.80 -7.50 -29.07
N LYS A 46 -7.03 -8.03 -28.97
CA LYS A 46 -7.36 -9.19 -28.13
C LYS A 46 -7.55 -10.47 -28.96
N ASN A 47 -6.67 -11.44 -28.75
CA ASN A 47 -7.00 -12.86 -28.84
C ASN A 47 -7.00 -13.41 -27.40
N MET A 48 -8.14 -13.95 -26.96
CA MET A 48 -8.35 -14.59 -25.64
C MET A 48 -7.76 -16.01 -25.59
N THR A 49 -7.30 -16.45 -24.39
CA THR A 49 -7.39 -17.82 -23.79
C THR A 49 -6.35 -17.94 -22.67
N GLU A 50 -6.71 -18.32 -21.43
CA GLU A 50 -5.82 -18.69 -20.28
C GLU A 50 -4.65 -17.75 -19.88
N ALA A 51 -4.33 -16.75 -20.70
CA ALA A 51 -3.02 -16.12 -20.79
C ALA A 51 -2.78 -15.02 -19.76
N ASN A 52 -3.83 -14.46 -19.15
CA ASN A 52 -3.71 -13.41 -18.16
C ASN A 52 -3.77 -13.92 -16.71
N THR A 53 -3.76 -15.23 -16.47
CA THR A 53 -3.65 -15.78 -15.09
C THR A 53 -2.21 -15.76 -14.57
N THR A 54 -1.23 -15.73 -15.48
CA THR A 54 0.18 -15.50 -15.18
C THR A 54 0.56 -14.11 -15.69
N PRO A 55 1.09 -13.22 -14.84
CA PRO A 55 1.42 -11.87 -15.29
C PRO A 55 2.62 -11.90 -16.22
N THR A 56 2.61 -11.06 -17.24
CA THR A 56 3.82 -10.78 -18.02
C THR A 56 4.86 -10.08 -17.13
N LYS A 57 6.11 -10.04 -17.58
CA LYS A 57 7.19 -9.36 -16.85
C LYS A 57 6.87 -7.89 -16.57
N ASP A 58 6.32 -7.18 -17.56
CA ASP A 58 6.02 -5.74 -17.42
C ASP A 58 4.88 -5.49 -16.43
N ILE A 59 3.86 -6.37 -16.41
CA ILE A 59 2.77 -6.34 -15.43
C ILE A 59 3.31 -6.58 -14.02
N LEU A 60 4.15 -7.62 -13.86
CA LEU A 60 4.75 -7.95 -12.58
C LEU A 60 5.64 -6.80 -12.06
N GLU A 61 6.46 -6.21 -12.93
CA GLU A 61 7.32 -5.07 -12.57
C GLU A 61 6.50 -3.83 -12.21
N THR A 62 5.36 -3.60 -12.88
CA THR A 62 4.43 -2.51 -12.55
C THR A 62 3.80 -2.73 -11.18
N PHE A 63 3.28 -3.93 -10.91
CA PHE A 63 2.72 -4.30 -9.61
C PHE A 63 3.76 -4.16 -8.49
N GLN A 64 4.99 -4.64 -8.69
CA GLN A 64 6.08 -4.55 -7.72
C GLN A 64 6.58 -3.12 -7.46
N ARG A 65 6.23 -2.16 -8.34
CA ARG A 65 6.55 -0.72 -8.23
C ARG A 65 5.35 0.12 -7.79
N ALA A 66 4.25 -0.50 -7.38
CA ALA A 66 3.06 0.20 -6.91
C ALA A 66 3.41 1.12 -5.72
N ASP A 67 3.07 2.41 -5.84
CA ASP A 67 3.13 3.35 -4.72
C ASP A 67 1.83 3.26 -3.89
N ALA A 68 0.71 2.97 -4.57
CA ALA A 68 -0.59 2.72 -3.96
C ALA A 68 -1.34 1.56 -4.64
N VAL A 69 -2.15 0.86 -3.85
CA VAL A 69 -3.09 -0.16 -4.32
C VAL A 69 -4.49 0.21 -3.83
N CYS A 70 -5.40 0.37 -4.78
CA CYS A 70 -6.82 0.61 -4.54
C CYS A 70 -7.56 -0.73 -4.67
N PHE A 71 -8.43 -1.01 -3.70
CA PHE A 71 -9.26 -2.22 -3.70
C PHE A 71 -10.72 -1.83 -3.83
N ASP A 72 -11.44 -2.56 -4.67
CA ASP A 72 -12.88 -2.73 -4.46
C ASP A 72 -13.14 -3.37 -3.10
N VAL A 73 -14.35 -3.22 -2.57
CA VAL A 73 -14.71 -3.83 -1.28
C VAL A 73 -15.62 -5.03 -1.48
N ASP A 74 -16.77 -4.82 -2.07
CA ASP A 74 -17.79 -5.86 -2.26
C ASP A 74 -17.24 -6.96 -3.18
N CYS A 75 -17.41 -8.23 -2.82
CA CYS A 75 -16.89 -9.40 -3.54
C CYS A 75 -15.36 -9.45 -3.78
N THR A 76 -14.60 -8.50 -3.24
CA THR A 76 -13.14 -8.40 -3.37
C THR A 76 -12.45 -8.46 -2.01
N ILE A 77 -12.77 -7.52 -1.12
CA ILE A 77 -12.33 -7.55 0.29
C ILE A 77 -13.33 -8.37 1.12
N THR A 78 -14.62 -8.29 0.81
CA THR A 78 -15.69 -9.00 1.50
C THR A 78 -16.26 -10.15 0.68
N THR A 79 -16.78 -11.17 1.36
CA THR A 79 -17.39 -12.36 0.74
C THR A 79 -18.76 -12.11 0.13
N ASN A 80 -19.35 -10.94 0.41
CA ASN A 80 -20.69 -10.54 -0.01
C ASN A 80 -20.71 -9.03 -0.27
N ASP A 81 -21.72 -8.58 -1.01
CA ASP A 81 -22.08 -7.16 -1.09
C ASP A 81 -22.63 -6.69 0.26
N GLY A 82 -22.12 -5.56 0.75
CA GLY A 82 -22.47 -5.02 2.06
C GLY A 82 -23.92 -4.54 2.16
N LEU A 83 -24.50 -4.02 1.08
CA LEU A 83 -25.88 -3.56 1.06
C LEU A 83 -26.85 -4.73 0.97
N ASP A 84 -26.54 -5.73 0.14
CA ASP A 84 -27.37 -6.93 0.03
C ASP A 84 -27.41 -7.72 1.35
N LEU A 85 -26.27 -7.85 2.04
CA LEU A 85 -26.22 -8.48 3.36
C LEU A 85 -27.01 -7.67 4.42
N LEU A 86 -27.01 -6.34 4.31
CA LEU A 86 -27.86 -5.49 5.16
C LEU A 86 -29.35 -5.70 4.85
N ALA A 87 -29.71 -5.82 3.56
CA ALA A 87 -31.08 -6.09 3.15
C ALA A 87 -31.57 -7.45 3.67
N GLU A 88 -30.73 -8.49 3.60
CA GLU A 88 -31.02 -9.81 4.18
C GLU A 88 -31.23 -9.71 5.70
N PHE A 89 -30.35 -9.01 6.42
CA PHE A 89 -30.50 -8.77 7.85
C PHE A 89 -31.81 -8.03 8.21
N MET A 90 -32.28 -7.15 7.32
CA MET A 90 -33.54 -6.43 7.45
C MET A 90 -34.76 -7.24 7.01
N GLY A 91 -34.58 -8.45 6.46
CA GLY A 91 -35.65 -9.32 5.99
C GLY A 91 -36.20 -8.98 4.60
N VAL A 92 -35.51 -8.12 3.84
CA VAL A 92 -35.93 -7.61 2.51
C VAL A 92 -34.92 -7.93 1.40
N GLY A 93 -34.07 -8.94 1.61
CA GLY A 93 -33.01 -9.33 0.66
C GLY A 93 -33.54 -9.64 -0.74
N ALA A 94 -34.61 -10.44 -0.85
CA ALA A 94 -35.18 -10.84 -2.14
C ALA A 94 -35.72 -9.65 -2.96
N GLU A 95 -36.27 -8.62 -2.30
CA GLU A 95 -36.76 -7.41 -2.96
C GLU A 95 -35.60 -6.57 -3.51
N CYS A 96 -34.51 -6.45 -2.74
CA CYS A 96 -33.30 -5.74 -3.17
C CYS A 96 -32.55 -6.47 -4.28
N GLU A 97 -32.45 -7.80 -4.22
CA GLU A 97 -31.82 -8.63 -5.26
C GLU A 97 -32.52 -8.48 -6.61
N ALA A 98 -33.86 -8.41 -6.62
CA ALA A 98 -34.65 -8.16 -7.82
C ALA A 98 -34.32 -6.79 -8.46
N LEU A 99 -34.05 -5.76 -7.66
CA LEU A 99 -33.63 -4.44 -8.14
C LEU A 99 -32.18 -4.42 -8.62
N THR A 100 -31.27 -5.10 -7.91
CA THR A 100 -29.87 -5.25 -8.32
C THR A 100 -29.79 -5.94 -9.69
N THR A 101 -30.58 -6.99 -9.90
CA THR A 101 -30.64 -7.73 -11.17
C THR A 101 -31.08 -6.81 -12.32
N LYS A 102 -32.15 -6.03 -12.14
CA LYS A 102 -32.62 -5.06 -13.15
C LYS A 102 -31.56 -4.02 -13.51
N ALA A 103 -30.81 -3.53 -12.53
CA ALA A 103 -29.74 -2.57 -12.76
C ALA A 103 -28.55 -3.18 -13.51
N MET A 104 -28.13 -4.39 -13.16
CA MET A 104 -27.06 -5.11 -13.87
C MET A 104 -27.45 -5.47 -15.31
N ASP A 105 -28.71 -5.78 -15.57
CA ASP A 105 -29.25 -6.03 -16.91
C ASP A 105 -29.41 -4.74 -17.74
N GLY A 106 -29.08 -3.58 -17.18
CA GLY A 106 -29.18 -2.27 -17.85
C GLY A 106 -30.61 -1.76 -18.03
N THR A 107 -31.59 -2.40 -17.38
CA THR A 107 -33.00 -2.02 -17.45
C THR A 107 -33.38 -0.88 -16.49
N MET A 108 -32.46 -0.49 -15.61
CA MET A 108 -32.62 0.56 -14.59
C MET A 108 -31.29 1.30 -14.39
N ASP A 109 -31.34 2.60 -14.11
CA ASP A 109 -30.13 3.37 -13.79
C ASP A 109 -29.58 2.97 -12.41
N LEU A 110 -28.25 3.03 -12.25
CA LEU A 110 -27.58 2.64 -11.00
C LEU A 110 -28.02 3.51 -9.81
N SER A 111 -28.17 4.82 -10.02
CA SER A 111 -28.57 5.76 -8.97
C SER A 111 -30.02 5.53 -8.55
N GLU A 112 -30.90 5.27 -9.51
CA GLU A 112 -32.31 4.93 -9.29
C GLU A 112 -32.44 3.60 -8.53
N SER A 113 -31.70 2.57 -8.95
CA SER A 113 -31.66 1.27 -8.27
C SER A 113 -31.13 1.38 -6.84
N LEU A 114 -30.12 2.22 -6.62
CA LEU A 114 -29.60 2.47 -5.28
C LEU A 114 -30.66 3.14 -4.40
N GLU A 115 -31.31 4.20 -4.89
CA GLU A 115 -32.35 4.91 -4.14
C GLU A 115 -33.53 4.00 -3.77
N GLU A 116 -34.03 3.20 -4.71
CA GLU A 116 -35.12 2.24 -4.44
C GLU A 116 -34.71 1.18 -3.41
N ARG A 117 -33.50 0.62 -3.50
CA ARG A 117 -32.99 -0.34 -2.51
C ARG A 117 -32.91 0.27 -1.12
N LEU A 118 -32.43 1.51 -0.97
CA LEU A 118 -32.37 2.17 0.33
C LEU A 118 -33.78 2.40 0.92
N ASN A 119 -34.75 2.74 0.06
CA ASN A 119 -36.14 2.94 0.47
C ASN A 119 -36.78 1.64 0.99
N ILE A 120 -36.47 0.50 0.36
CA ILE A 120 -36.95 -0.83 0.79
C ILE A 120 -36.25 -1.26 2.09
N ILE A 121 -34.93 -1.12 2.17
CA ILE A 121 -34.13 -1.46 3.35
C ILE A 121 -34.58 -0.65 4.57
N ASN A 122 -34.92 0.62 4.37
CA ASN A 122 -35.53 1.51 5.36
C ASN A 122 -34.86 1.43 6.76
N CYS A 123 -33.53 1.36 6.78
CA CYS A 123 -32.80 1.10 8.01
C CYS A 123 -32.70 2.36 8.88
N THR A 124 -32.42 2.13 10.17
CA THR A 124 -32.09 3.17 11.14
C THR A 124 -30.63 3.07 11.54
N PRO A 125 -30.03 4.10 12.15
CA PRO A 125 -28.66 4.01 12.67
C PRO A 125 -28.48 2.86 13.68
N GLU A 126 -29.53 2.52 14.43
CA GLU A 126 -29.51 1.40 15.37
C GLU A 126 -29.51 0.04 14.65
N HIS A 127 -30.22 -0.08 13.52
CA HIS A 127 -30.14 -1.26 12.67
C HIS A 127 -28.73 -1.46 12.11
N VAL A 128 -28.09 -0.37 11.62
CA VAL A 128 -26.70 -0.43 11.13
C VAL A 128 -25.73 -0.87 12.24
N LYS A 129 -25.89 -0.35 13.47
CA LYS A 129 -25.07 -0.79 14.62
C LYS A 129 -25.28 -2.27 14.96
N LYS A 130 -26.54 -2.72 14.99
CA LYS A 130 -26.87 -4.13 15.23
C LYS A 130 -26.32 -5.03 14.13
N PHE A 131 -26.45 -4.63 12.88
CA PHE A 131 -25.87 -5.33 11.73
C PHE A 131 -24.36 -5.52 11.89
N ILE A 132 -23.61 -4.45 12.16
CA ILE A 132 -22.15 -4.52 12.35
C ILE A 132 -21.77 -5.44 13.51
N LYS A 133 -22.59 -5.47 14.57
CA LYS A 133 -22.37 -6.36 15.72
C LYS A 133 -22.66 -7.83 15.38
N THR A 134 -23.69 -8.09 14.58
CA THR A 134 -24.09 -9.44 14.14
C THR A 134 -23.11 -10.01 13.12
N TYR A 135 -22.64 -9.17 12.20
CA TYR A 135 -21.69 -9.53 11.15
C TYR A 135 -20.40 -8.71 11.31
N PRO A 136 -19.56 -9.05 12.31
CA PRO A 136 -18.32 -8.33 12.55
C PRO A 136 -17.34 -8.53 11.38
N PRO A 137 -16.32 -7.65 11.24
CA PRO A 137 -15.41 -7.66 10.10
C PRO A 137 -14.78 -9.02 9.77
N GLU A 138 -14.33 -9.76 10.78
CA GLU A 138 -13.68 -11.06 10.64
C GLU A 138 -14.56 -12.14 10.00
N THR A 139 -15.89 -12.01 10.04
CA THR A 139 -16.81 -12.95 9.38
C THR A 139 -17.17 -12.55 7.96
N ARG A 140 -16.79 -11.33 7.54
CA ARG A 140 -17.16 -10.75 6.25
C ARG A 140 -15.98 -10.66 5.29
N VAL A 141 -14.74 -10.61 5.79
CA VAL A 141 -13.55 -10.48 4.94
C VAL A 141 -13.18 -11.80 4.28
N VAL A 142 -12.69 -11.72 3.04
CA VAL A 142 -12.17 -12.88 2.31
C VAL A 142 -10.89 -13.39 2.95
N GLU A 143 -10.67 -14.71 2.90
CA GLU A 143 -9.44 -15.32 3.38
C GLU A 143 -8.20 -14.76 2.67
N GLY A 144 -7.09 -14.61 3.40
CA GLY A 144 -5.82 -14.10 2.86
C GLY A 144 -5.74 -12.57 2.67
N VAL A 145 -6.87 -11.86 2.50
CA VAL A 145 -6.85 -10.41 2.18
C VAL A 145 -6.17 -9.55 3.24
N LYS A 146 -6.37 -9.90 4.52
CA LYS A 146 -5.74 -9.19 5.64
C LYS A 146 -4.22 -9.38 5.65
N SER A 147 -3.74 -10.59 5.34
CA SER A 147 -2.31 -10.88 5.21
C SER A 147 -1.71 -10.03 4.09
N PHE A 148 -2.36 -10.06 2.93
CA PHE A 148 -1.93 -9.32 1.75
C PHE A 148 -1.88 -7.80 1.97
N ILE A 149 -2.92 -7.21 2.57
CA ILE A 149 -2.94 -5.78 2.94
C ILE A 149 -1.82 -5.45 3.93
N THR A 150 -1.59 -6.32 4.92
CA THR A 150 -0.49 -6.14 5.88
C THR A 150 0.88 -6.17 5.18
N ALA A 151 1.05 -7.06 4.19
CA ALA A 151 2.26 -7.17 3.39
C ALA A 151 2.48 -5.94 2.47
N LEU A 152 1.41 -5.34 1.94
CA LEU A 152 1.50 -4.08 1.21
C LEU A 152 1.92 -2.93 2.14
N GLN A 153 1.25 -2.81 3.29
CA GLN A 153 1.53 -1.76 4.28
C GLN A 153 2.96 -1.85 4.84
N SER A 154 3.48 -3.06 5.08
CA SER A 154 4.86 -3.26 5.56
C SER A 154 5.93 -2.83 4.54
N ARG A 155 5.57 -2.76 3.26
CA ARG A 155 6.41 -2.21 2.17
C ARG A 155 6.24 -0.71 1.98
N GLY A 156 5.41 -0.05 2.79
CA GLY A 156 5.08 1.36 2.64
C GLY A 156 4.10 1.66 1.51
N ILE A 157 3.54 0.63 0.86
CA ILE A 157 2.56 0.78 -0.22
C ILE A 157 1.24 1.24 0.41
N LYS A 158 0.66 2.30 -0.15
CA LYS A 158 -0.55 2.92 0.39
C LYS A 158 -1.79 2.15 -0.08
N VAL A 159 -2.63 1.75 0.88
CA VAL A 159 -3.84 0.98 0.60
C VAL A 159 -5.05 1.91 0.66
N TYR A 160 -5.90 1.84 -0.36
CA TYR A 160 -7.17 2.55 -0.47
C TYR A 160 -8.31 1.57 -0.68
N LEU A 161 -9.49 1.88 -0.11
CA LEU A 161 -10.73 1.15 -0.36
C LEU A 161 -11.65 2.07 -1.16
N ILE A 162 -12.12 1.60 -2.32
CA ILE A 162 -12.98 2.37 -3.23
C ILE A 162 -14.18 1.51 -3.60
N THR A 163 -15.37 1.85 -3.10
CA THR A 163 -16.58 1.03 -3.27
C THR A 163 -17.80 1.89 -3.62
N GLY A 164 -18.74 1.32 -4.39
CA GLY A 164 -20.08 1.88 -4.58
C GLY A 164 -21.03 1.68 -3.38
N GLY A 165 -20.61 0.91 -2.38
CA GLY A 165 -21.32 0.70 -1.13
C GLY A 165 -21.18 1.87 -0.15
N PHE A 166 -21.62 1.65 1.09
CA PHE A 166 -21.73 2.70 2.11
C PHE A 166 -20.59 2.71 3.11
N ARG A 167 -20.08 3.91 3.37
CA ARG A 167 -19.00 4.18 4.31
C ARG A 167 -19.31 3.65 5.71
N GLU A 168 -20.54 3.78 6.19
CA GLU A 168 -21.01 3.28 7.48
C GLU A 168 -20.76 1.77 7.66
N LEU A 169 -20.90 1.01 6.57
CA LEU A 169 -20.71 -0.44 6.54
C LEU A 169 -19.23 -0.83 6.38
N MET A 170 -18.42 0.05 5.78
CA MET A 170 -17.03 -0.22 5.43
C MET A 170 -16.00 0.30 6.44
N LEU A 171 -16.31 1.33 7.23
CA LEU A 171 -15.41 1.84 8.26
C LEU A 171 -14.97 0.76 9.28
N PRO A 172 -15.83 -0.16 9.74
CA PRO A 172 -15.39 -1.28 10.58
C PRO A 172 -14.40 -2.21 9.87
N ILE A 173 -14.62 -2.52 8.59
CA ILE A 173 -13.71 -3.33 7.76
C ILE A 173 -12.36 -2.63 7.60
N ALA A 174 -12.37 -1.35 7.25
CA ALA A 174 -11.15 -0.54 7.11
C ALA A 174 -10.31 -0.56 8.39
N ARG A 175 -10.93 -0.35 9.57
CA ARG A 175 -10.25 -0.43 10.86
C ARG A 175 -9.66 -1.82 11.13
N TYR A 176 -10.40 -2.88 10.82
CA TYR A 176 -9.93 -4.26 10.98
C TYR A 176 -8.69 -4.59 10.11
N LEU A 177 -8.58 -3.93 8.96
CA LEU A 177 -7.47 -4.04 7.99
C LEU A 177 -6.38 -2.96 8.19
N ASN A 178 -6.46 -2.15 9.25
CA ASN A 178 -5.57 -1.01 9.51
C ASN A 178 -5.51 0.01 8.36
N VAL A 179 -6.57 0.13 7.56
CA VAL A 179 -6.70 1.16 6.52
C VAL A 179 -7.29 2.42 7.15
N PRO A 180 -6.61 3.57 7.05
CA PRO A 180 -7.07 4.79 7.69
C PRO A 180 -8.34 5.33 7.00
N THR A 181 -9.18 6.04 7.74
CA THR A 181 -10.52 6.42 7.28
C THR A 181 -10.52 7.37 6.08
N GLU A 182 -9.47 8.18 5.96
CA GLU A 182 -9.20 9.09 4.84
C GLU A 182 -8.83 8.35 3.55
N ASN A 183 -8.46 7.08 3.63
CA ASN A 183 -8.19 6.22 2.49
C ASN A 183 -9.43 5.42 2.03
N VAL A 184 -10.60 5.72 2.60
CA VAL A 184 -11.88 5.10 2.20
C VAL A 184 -12.66 6.07 1.32
N PHE A 185 -12.96 5.64 0.10
CA PHE A 185 -13.85 6.31 -0.86
C PHE A 185 -15.09 5.44 -1.01
N ALA A 186 -16.22 5.95 -0.55
CA ALA A 186 -17.48 5.22 -0.50
C ALA A 186 -18.63 6.22 -0.41
N ASN A 187 -19.83 5.78 -0.80
CA ASN A 187 -21.04 6.56 -0.62
C ASN A 187 -21.33 6.78 0.87
N ARG A 188 -22.09 7.83 1.19
CA ARG A 188 -22.50 8.11 2.58
C ARG A 188 -24.01 8.04 2.69
N MET A 189 -24.47 7.37 3.74
CA MET A 189 -25.88 7.37 4.09
C MET A 189 -26.31 8.77 4.54
N MET A 190 -27.41 9.27 3.98
CA MET A 190 -28.04 10.50 4.45
C MET A 190 -29.17 10.18 5.42
N TRP A 191 -29.07 10.77 6.61
CA TRP A 191 -30.03 10.55 7.68
C TRP A 191 -30.95 11.75 7.86
N GLN A 192 -32.22 11.49 8.12
CA GLN A 192 -33.09 12.45 8.79
C GLN A 192 -32.62 12.63 10.23
N TRP A 193 -32.61 13.87 10.70
CA TRP A 193 -32.23 14.22 12.06
C TRP A 193 -33.45 14.69 12.84
N ASP A 194 -33.57 14.24 14.08
CA ASP A 194 -34.54 14.77 15.03
C ASP A 194 -34.06 16.14 15.53
N GLU A 195 -34.89 17.17 15.35
CA GLU A 195 -34.52 18.57 15.65
C GLU A 195 -34.28 18.83 17.16
N VAL A 196 -34.80 17.98 18.04
CA VAL A 196 -34.72 18.16 19.50
C VAL A 196 -33.53 17.41 20.07
N THR A 197 -33.41 16.14 19.74
CA THR A 197 -32.37 15.24 20.24
C THR A 197 -31.08 15.35 19.45
N MET A 198 -31.11 15.96 18.26
CA MET A 198 -30.00 16.03 17.31
C MET A 198 -29.44 14.63 16.97
N MET A 199 -30.32 13.63 16.95
CA MET A 199 -29.97 12.25 16.64
C MET A 199 -30.51 11.83 15.26
N PRO A 200 -29.75 11.03 14.49
CA PRO A 200 -30.25 10.48 13.24
C PRO A 200 -31.34 9.43 13.50
N THR A 201 -32.42 9.47 12.73
CA THR A 201 -33.63 8.64 12.94
C THR A 201 -33.87 7.66 11.80
N LYS A 202 -33.87 8.12 10.55
CA LYS A 202 -34.26 7.34 9.37
C LYS A 202 -33.32 7.62 8.21
N LEU A 203 -32.98 6.59 7.44
CA LEU A 203 -32.29 6.75 6.16
C LEU A 203 -33.23 7.45 5.15
N VAL A 204 -32.73 8.48 4.48
CA VAL A 204 -33.49 9.27 3.50
C VAL A 204 -32.82 9.35 2.13
N GLY A 205 -31.64 8.76 1.96
CA GLY A 205 -30.91 8.75 0.70
C GLY A 205 -29.41 8.60 0.90
N PHE A 206 -28.64 9.15 -0.03
CA PHE A 206 -27.18 9.12 -0.02
C PHE A 206 -26.57 10.43 -0.53
N ASP A 207 -25.34 10.72 -0.12
CA ASP A 207 -24.59 11.91 -0.54
C ASP A 207 -24.17 11.79 -2.01
N ASP A 208 -24.83 12.54 -2.89
CA ASP A 208 -24.58 12.55 -4.33
C ASP A 208 -23.24 13.21 -4.72
N SER A 209 -22.61 13.94 -3.79
CA SER A 209 -21.32 14.60 -4.02
C SER A 209 -20.12 13.65 -3.94
N GLU A 210 -20.29 12.48 -3.32
CA GLU A 210 -19.26 11.42 -3.29
C GLU A 210 -19.01 10.89 -4.72
N PRO A 211 -17.76 10.67 -5.14
CA PRO A 211 -17.47 10.20 -6.51
C PRO A 211 -18.16 8.89 -6.85
N THR A 212 -18.22 7.98 -5.88
CA THR A 212 -18.74 6.62 -5.99
C THR A 212 -20.27 6.56 -6.10
N SER A 213 -20.96 7.71 -6.10
CA SER A 213 -22.42 7.80 -6.18
C SER A 213 -22.94 7.63 -7.61
N ARG A 214 -22.04 7.63 -8.60
CA ARG A 214 -22.33 7.67 -10.04
C ARG A 214 -21.35 6.82 -10.84
N ASN A 215 -21.69 6.60 -12.10
CA ASN A 215 -20.82 5.92 -13.08
C ASN A 215 -19.46 6.62 -13.16
N GLN A 216 -18.40 5.85 -13.43
CA GLN A 216 -17.00 6.32 -13.45
C GLN A 216 -16.49 6.86 -12.10
N GLY A 217 -17.20 6.59 -11.00
CA GLY A 217 -16.84 7.06 -9.66
C GLY A 217 -15.52 6.52 -9.10
N LYS A 218 -15.18 5.24 -9.38
CA LYS A 218 -13.90 4.64 -8.97
C LYS A 218 -12.72 5.33 -9.68
N PRO A 219 -12.74 5.49 -11.02
CA PRO A 219 -11.72 6.29 -11.71
C PRO A 219 -11.59 7.73 -11.18
N GLU A 220 -12.69 8.43 -10.92
CA GLU A 220 -12.65 9.78 -10.33
C GLU A 220 -12.01 9.79 -8.94
N ALA A 221 -12.30 8.78 -8.11
CA ALA A 221 -11.66 8.63 -6.80
C ALA A 221 -10.15 8.43 -6.92
N ILE A 222 -9.68 7.61 -7.88
CA ILE A 222 -8.24 7.42 -8.14
C ILE A 222 -7.58 8.71 -8.61
N ALA A 223 -8.23 9.47 -9.49
CA ALA A 223 -7.73 10.78 -9.92
C ALA A 223 -7.56 11.73 -8.73
N ARG A 224 -8.54 11.79 -7.82
CA ARG A 224 -8.45 12.59 -6.58
C ARG A 224 -7.34 12.11 -5.64
N ILE A 225 -7.05 10.80 -5.60
CA ILE A 225 -5.92 10.23 -4.85
C ILE A 225 -4.60 10.73 -5.44
N ARG A 226 -4.45 10.67 -6.77
CA ARG A 226 -3.25 11.14 -7.49
C ARG A 226 -3.05 12.66 -7.39
N ASP A 227 -4.12 13.45 -7.36
CA ASP A 227 -4.01 14.90 -7.20
C ASP A 227 -3.44 15.30 -5.83
N ARG A 228 -3.73 14.49 -4.79
CA ARG A 228 -3.31 14.76 -3.40
C ARG A 228 -1.98 14.14 -3.05
N ASN A 229 -1.50 13.20 -3.85
CA ASN A 229 -0.32 12.39 -3.52
C ASN A 229 0.54 12.19 -4.77
N PRO A 230 1.87 12.36 -4.69
CA PRO A 230 2.77 12.22 -5.82
C PRO A 230 3.06 10.73 -6.16
N TYR A 231 2.01 9.91 -6.27
CA TYR A 231 2.14 8.50 -6.66
C TYR A 231 2.41 8.41 -8.16
N ASN A 232 3.45 7.65 -8.52
CA ASN A 232 3.77 7.36 -9.91
C ASN A 232 2.91 6.19 -10.40
N THR A 233 2.80 5.14 -9.59
CA THR A 233 2.10 3.90 -9.95
C THR A 233 0.96 3.62 -8.97
N VAL A 234 -0.26 3.48 -9.49
CA VAL A 234 -1.47 3.10 -8.76
C VAL A 234 -2.07 1.84 -9.40
N VAL A 235 -2.30 0.81 -8.60
CA VAL A 235 -2.92 -0.44 -9.04
C VAL A 235 -4.36 -0.49 -8.55
N MET A 236 -5.30 -0.95 -9.38
CA MET A 236 -6.67 -1.26 -8.98
C MET A 236 -6.87 -2.78 -8.90
N ILE A 237 -7.51 -3.26 -7.83
CA ILE A 237 -7.87 -4.67 -7.64
C ILE A 237 -9.36 -4.76 -7.35
N GLY A 238 -10.11 -5.54 -8.13
CA GLY A 238 -11.56 -5.68 -7.98
C GLY A 238 -12.17 -6.78 -8.85
N ASP A 239 -13.41 -7.17 -8.58
CA ASP A 239 -14.12 -8.21 -9.33
C ASP A 239 -15.00 -7.66 -10.46
N GLY A 240 -15.33 -6.37 -10.43
CA GLY A 240 -16.39 -5.77 -11.23
C GLY A 240 -15.93 -5.03 -12.49
N VAL A 241 -16.90 -4.72 -13.35
CA VAL A 241 -16.69 -3.87 -14.54
C VAL A 241 -16.36 -2.42 -14.15
N THR A 242 -16.87 -1.94 -13.00
CA THR A 242 -16.54 -0.60 -12.50
C THR A 242 -15.06 -0.48 -12.08
N ASP A 243 -14.44 -1.58 -11.68
CA ASP A 243 -12.99 -1.70 -11.44
C ASP A 243 -12.21 -1.80 -12.75
N LEU A 244 -12.78 -2.57 -13.70
CA LEU A 244 -12.59 -2.47 -15.14
C LEU A 244 -12.23 -1.07 -15.64
N GLU A 245 -13.18 -0.18 -15.43
CA GLU A 245 -13.17 1.19 -15.92
C GLU A 245 -12.05 2.03 -15.28
N ALA A 246 -11.53 1.63 -14.12
CA ALA A 246 -10.54 2.40 -13.36
C ALA A 246 -9.23 2.64 -14.11
N VAL A 247 -8.88 1.80 -15.09
CA VAL A 247 -7.69 1.96 -15.96
C VAL A 247 -8.01 2.63 -17.30
N GLN A 248 -9.28 2.89 -17.61
CA GLN A 248 -9.70 3.31 -18.96
C GLN A 248 -9.67 4.83 -19.18
N ILE A 249 -9.42 5.62 -18.13
CA ILE A 249 -9.39 7.08 -18.21
C ILE A 249 -8.02 7.67 -17.87
N ALA A 250 -7.75 8.86 -18.41
CA ALA A 250 -6.58 9.64 -18.01
C ALA A 250 -6.68 10.02 -16.52
N GLY A 251 -5.63 9.69 -15.74
CA GLY A 251 -5.62 9.90 -14.29
C GLY A 251 -6.19 8.74 -13.46
N GLY A 252 -6.57 7.63 -14.11
CA GLY A 252 -6.95 6.38 -13.45
C GLY A 252 -5.77 5.56 -12.91
N ALA A 253 -6.02 4.27 -12.68
CA ALA A 253 -4.99 3.29 -12.33
C ALA A 253 -4.10 2.95 -13.55
N ASP A 254 -2.88 2.51 -13.28
CA ASP A 254 -1.91 2.08 -14.31
C ASP A 254 -2.00 0.58 -14.62
N LEU A 255 -2.61 -0.18 -13.72
CA LEU A 255 -2.76 -1.63 -13.81
C LEU A 255 -4.05 -2.04 -13.14
N PHE A 256 -4.81 -2.92 -13.79
CA PHE A 256 -5.99 -3.55 -13.21
C PHE A 256 -5.77 -5.05 -13.01
N ILE A 257 -5.96 -5.49 -11.77
CA ILE A 257 -5.92 -6.90 -11.39
C ILE A 257 -7.36 -7.35 -11.08
N GLY A 258 -7.90 -8.22 -11.92
CA GLY A 258 -9.21 -8.82 -11.69
C GLY A 258 -9.16 -9.87 -10.58
N TYR A 259 -10.06 -9.76 -9.62
CA TYR A 259 -10.20 -10.72 -8.52
C TYR A 259 -11.45 -11.58 -8.69
N GLY A 260 -11.28 -12.90 -8.77
CA GLY A 260 -12.36 -13.86 -8.96
C GLY A 260 -12.54 -14.85 -7.80
N GLY A 261 -12.01 -14.55 -6.61
CA GLY A 261 -12.03 -15.50 -5.49
C GLY A 261 -13.41 -15.68 -4.85
N VAL A 262 -14.31 -14.70 -5.00
CA VAL A 262 -15.72 -14.80 -4.55
C VAL A 262 -16.64 -15.08 -5.73
N VAL A 263 -16.60 -14.22 -6.76
CA VAL A 263 -17.40 -14.36 -7.99
C VAL A 263 -16.51 -14.16 -9.20
N VAL A 264 -16.58 -15.07 -10.17
CA VAL A 264 -15.87 -14.93 -11.45
C VAL A 264 -16.81 -14.25 -12.46
N ARG A 265 -16.43 -13.06 -12.91
CA ARG A 265 -17.11 -12.36 -14.01
C ARG A 265 -16.32 -12.54 -15.29
N GLU A 266 -16.89 -13.25 -16.27
CA GLU A 266 -16.15 -13.64 -17.50
C GLU A 266 -15.65 -12.44 -18.30
N THR A 267 -16.41 -11.34 -18.37
CA THR A 267 -15.93 -10.10 -19.00
C THR A 267 -14.68 -9.57 -18.28
N VAL A 268 -14.73 -9.42 -16.96
CA VAL A 268 -13.59 -8.91 -16.17
C VAL A 268 -12.39 -9.84 -16.30
N LYS A 269 -12.60 -11.15 -16.24
CA LYS A 269 -11.57 -12.16 -16.45
C LYS A 269 -10.93 -12.07 -17.82
N ALA A 270 -11.70 -11.83 -18.89
CA ALA A 270 -11.16 -11.72 -20.23
C ALA A 270 -10.42 -10.39 -20.48
N GLU A 271 -10.73 -9.35 -19.70
CA GLU A 271 -10.24 -7.99 -19.94
C GLU A 271 -9.17 -7.51 -18.97
N ALA A 272 -9.03 -8.12 -17.80
CA ALA A 272 -8.03 -7.74 -16.81
C ALA A 272 -6.59 -7.95 -17.32
N ASP A 273 -5.68 -7.05 -16.92
CA ASP A 273 -4.25 -7.19 -17.22
C ASP A 273 -3.70 -8.47 -16.55
N TRP A 274 -4.14 -8.72 -15.32
CA TRP A 274 -3.86 -9.93 -14.56
C TRP A 274 -5.12 -10.39 -13.82
N PHE A 275 -5.44 -11.68 -13.88
CA PHE A 275 -6.58 -12.25 -13.17
C PHE A 275 -6.13 -13.27 -12.12
N VAL A 276 -6.62 -13.14 -10.90
CA VAL A 276 -6.32 -14.03 -9.78
C VAL A 276 -7.59 -14.44 -9.04
N THR A 277 -7.56 -15.59 -8.38
CA THR A 277 -8.65 -16.06 -7.51
C THR A 277 -8.22 -16.21 -6.05
N ASP A 278 -6.94 -15.97 -5.76
CA ASP A 278 -6.35 -16.14 -4.43
C ASP A 278 -5.32 -15.03 -4.17
N TYR A 279 -5.44 -14.37 -3.02
CA TYR A 279 -4.51 -13.33 -2.58
C TYR A 279 -3.09 -13.86 -2.36
N ALA A 280 -2.92 -15.15 -2.08
CA ALA A 280 -1.59 -15.77 -1.95
C ALA A 280 -0.77 -15.63 -3.24
N VAL A 281 -1.41 -15.62 -4.41
CA VAL A 281 -0.75 -15.41 -5.71
C VAL A 281 -0.16 -13.99 -5.79
N LEU A 282 -0.93 -12.98 -5.36
CA LEU A 282 -0.47 -11.60 -5.33
C LEU A 282 0.63 -11.39 -4.28
N GLU A 283 0.46 -11.99 -3.09
CA GLU A 283 1.44 -11.91 -2.02
C GLU A 283 2.79 -12.54 -2.43
N ALA A 284 2.77 -13.67 -3.13
CA ALA A 284 3.96 -14.32 -3.67
C ALA A 284 4.67 -13.47 -4.75
N ALA A 285 3.91 -12.66 -5.48
CA ALA A 285 4.43 -11.78 -6.53
C ALA A 285 5.01 -10.46 -5.99
N LEU A 286 4.77 -10.12 -4.72
CA LEU A 286 5.36 -8.91 -4.11
C LEU A 286 6.88 -8.99 -4.11
N LYS A 287 7.52 -7.82 -4.33
CA LYS A 287 8.98 -7.71 -4.26
C LYS A 287 9.46 -8.14 -2.86
N ARG A 288 10.50 -8.98 -2.84
CA ARG A 288 11.24 -9.36 -1.63
C ARG A 288 12.63 -8.75 -1.68
N PHE A 289 13.03 -8.06 -0.61
CA PHE A 289 14.34 -7.40 -0.54
C PHE A 289 15.43 -8.42 -0.26
N LYS A 290 16.46 -8.46 -1.11
CA LYS A 290 17.64 -9.30 -0.92
C LYS A 290 18.68 -8.58 -0.07
N VAL A 291 19.19 -9.25 0.97
CA VAL A 291 20.17 -8.68 1.90
C VAL A 291 21.55 -9.28 1.66
N ALA A 292 22.57 -8.42 1.57
CA ALA A 292 23.97 -8.82 1.49
C ALA A 292 24.80 -8.12 2.57
N MET A 293 25.47 -8.89 3.41
CA MET A 293 26.43 -8.41 4.40
C MET A 293 27.84 -8.38 3.84
N ILE A 294 28.47 -7.22 3.99
CA ILE A 294 29.83 -6.94 3.55
C ILE A 294 30.71 -6.91 4.79
N GLY A 295 31.12 -8.10 5.22
CA GLY A 295 31.99 -8.32 6.37
C GLY A 295 31.65 -9.59 7.13
N SER A 296 32.67 -10.16 7.78
CA SER A 296 32.55 -11.43 8.50
C SER A 296 33.27 -11.46 9.85
N GLY A 297 33.52 -10.28 10.44
CA GLY A 297 34.06 -10.17 11.80
C GLY A 297 33.00 -10.48 12.87
N ALA A 298 33.41 -10.46 14.14
CA ALA A 298 32.54 -10.83 15.27
C ALA A 298 31.20 -10.08 15.27
N TRP A 299 31.23 -8.75 15.10
CA TRP A 299 30.01 -7.94 15.04
C TRP A 299 29.19 -8.19 13.77
N ALA A 300 29.83 -8.47 12.64
CA ALA A 300 29.13 -8.81 11.41
C ALA A 300 28.38 -10.14 11.55
N CYS A 301 28.99 -11.14 12.19
CA CYS A 301 28.34 -12.41 12.51
C CYS A 301 27.14 -12.22 13.45
N ALA A 302 27.29 -11.43 14.52
CA ALA A 302 26.19 -11.18 15.45
C ALA A 302 25.03 -10.43 14.79
N ALA A 303 25.33 -9.39 14.00
CA ALA A 303 24.32 -8.68 13.20
C ALA A 303 23.68 -9.59 12.14
N MET A 304 24.45 -10.50 11.56
CA MET A 304 23.97 -11.50 10.61
C MET A 304 22.98 -12.46 11.25
N THR A 305 23.23 -12.96 12.46
CA THR A 305 22.27 -13.79 13.19
C THR A 305 20.92 -13.10 13.37
N LEU A 306 20.93 -11.79 13.70
CA LEU A 306 19.70 -11.00 13.84
C LEU A 306 19.00 -10.77 12.49
N ALA A 307 19.76 -10.45 11.44
CA ALA A 307 19.21 -10.27 10.09
C ALA A 307 18.60 -11.58 9.56
N SER A 308 19.29 -12.70 9.77
CA SER A 308 18.85 -14.06 9.46
C SER A 308 17.56 -14.43 10.17
N TYR A 309 17.50 -14.15 11.47
CA TYR A 309 16.29 -14.37 12.26
C TYR A 309 15.12 -13.52 11.75
N ASN A 310 15.33 -12.23 11.48
CA ASN A 310 14.27 -11.34 10.99
C ASN A 310 13.79 -11.72 9.58
N ALA A 311 14.69 -12.06 8.67
CA ALA A 311 14.35 -12.51 7.32
C ALA A 311 13.47 -13.77 7.33
N ARG A 312 13.71 -14.69 8.28
CA ARG A 312 12.86 -15.88 8.49
C ARG A 312 11.56 -15.56 9.23
N ARG A 313 11.62 -14.72 10.27
CA ARG A 313 10.45 -14.40 11.12
C ARG A 313 9.41 -13.57 10.38
N GLU A 314 9.84 -12.64 9.54
CA GLU A 314 8.95 -11.79 8.73
C GLU A 314 8.37 -12.50 7.50
N ASN A 315 8.50 -13.83 7.37
CA ASN A 315 7.85 -14.58 6.30
C ASN A 315 6.32 -14.38 6.26
N SER A 316 5.67 -14.00 7.36
CA SER A 316 4.25 -13.62 7.39
C SER A 316 3.91 -12.34 6.64
N THR A 317 4.89 -11.49 6.34
CA THR A 317 4.74 -10.32 5.45
C THR A 317 5.54 -10.47 4.15
N GLY A 318 6.46 -11.44 4.11
CA GLY A 318 7.32 -11.75 2.99
C GLY A 318 8.27 -10.62 2.58
N LEU A 319 8.56 -9.64 3.44
CA LEU A 319 9.30 -8.42 3.07
C LEU A 319 10.71 -8.70 2.54
N PHE A 320 11.43 -9.63 3.18
CA PHE A 320 12.79 -10.02 2.79
C PHE A 320 12.82 -11.40 2.13
N SER A 321 13.84 -11.63 1.30
CA SER A 321 14.19 -12.99 0.89
C SER A 321 14.70 -13.78 2.09
N GLU A 322 14.28 -15.04 2.22
CA GLU A 322 14.73 -15.89 3.31
C GLU A 322 16.25 -16.08 3.26
N GLU A 323 16.78 -16.46 2.10
CA GLU A 323 18.23 -16.57 1.89
C GLU A 323 18.91 -15.20 1.92
N ILE A 324 19.93 -15.06 2.77
CA ILE A 324 20.73 -13.84 2.88
C ILE A 324 22.22 -14.15 2.73
N HIS A 325 22.93 -13.24 2.07
CA HIS A 325 24.32 -13.47 1.65
C HIS A 325 25.30 -12.75 2.55
N MET A 326 26.44 -13.37 2.82
CA MET A 326 27.49 -12.83 3.67
C MET A 326 28.84 -12.98 3.00
N TRP A 327 29.50 -11.86 2.72
CA TRP A 327 30.84 -11.88 2.16
C TRP A 327 31.86 -12.23 3.23
N VAL A 328 32.57 -13.33 3.02
CA VAL A 328 33.59 -13.85 3.92
C VAL A 328 34.91 -13.90 3.18
N ARG A 329 35.96 -13.26 3.70
CA ARG A 329 37.28 -13.36 3.08
C ARG A 329 37.82 -14.78 3.24
N GLU A 330 38.01 -15.47 2.12
CA GLU A 330 38.41 -16.87 2.09
C GLU A 330 39.73 -17.15 2.80
N ARG A 331 39.77 -18.25 3.56
CA ARG A 331 40.96 -18.78 4.23
C ARG A 331 40.83 -20.29 4.43
N ASP A 332 41.96 -20.97 4.55
CA ASP A 332 41.98 -22.36 5.00
C ASP A 332 41.79 -22.41 6.52
N VAL A 333 40.89 -23.29 6.96
CA VAL A 333 40.61 -23.60 8.37
C VAL A 333 40.52 -25.12 8.55
N GLU A 334 40.45 -25.57 9.80
CA GLU A 334 40.15 -26.98 10.06
C GLU A 334 38.81 -27.35 9.43
N GLY A 335 38.79 -28.41 8.61
CA GLY A 335 37.60 -28.83 7.86
C GLY A 335 37.46 -28.26 6.44
N GLY A 336 38.38 -27.42 5.96
CA GLY A 336 38.45 -26.98 4.56
C GLY A 336 38.48 -25.47 4.36
N LYS A 337 37.82 -24.98 3.31
CA LYS A 337 37.64 -23.53 3.08
C LYS A 337 36.67 -22.96 4.10
N LEU A 338 36.93 -21.74 4.56
CA LEU A 338 36.15 -21.09 5.61
C LEU A 338 34.68 -20.96 5.23
N THR A 339 34.38 -20.59 3.99
CA THR A 339 32.98 -20.48 3.53
C THR A 339 32.27 -21.82 3.52
N ASP A 340 32.95 -22.89 3.12
CA ASP A 340 32.38 -24.24 3.12
C ASP A 340 32.07 -24.71 4.55
N VAL A 341 32.98 -24.44 5.48
CA VAL A 341 32.77 -24.74 6.91
C VAL A 341 31.59 -23.94 7.46
N ILE A 342 31.49 -22.63 7.15
CA ILE A 342 30.37 -21.80 7.60
C ILE A 342 29.06 -22.30 7.00
N ASN A 343 28.99 -22.58 5.70
CA ASN A 343 27.77 -23.05 5.04
C ASN A 343 27.32 -24.43 5.53
N LYS A 344 28.26 -25.28 5.93
CA LYS A 344 27.95 -26.62 6.47
C LYS A 344 27.51 -26.57 7.94
N THR A 345 28.12 -25.71 8.74
CA THR A 345 27.93 -25.69 10.20
C THR A 345 26.98 -24.59 10.67
N HIS A 346 26.71 -23.61 9.81
CA HIS A 346 26.08 -22.33 10.11
C HIS A 346 26.77 -21.57 11.26
N GLN A 347 28.08 -21.78 11.47
CA GLN A 347 28.84 -21.10 12.52
C GLN A 347 30.14 -20.52 11.98
N HIS A 348 30.54 -19.36 12.50
CA HIS A 348 31.86 -18.82 12.20
C HIS A 348 32.88 -19.33 13.23
N PRO A 349 33.80 -20.26 12.88
CA PRO A 349 34.64 -20.98 13.85
C PRO A 349 35.60 -20.08 14.64
N ARG A 350 36.00 -18.94 14.06
CA ARG A 350 36.92 -17.98 14.68
C ARG A 350 36.27 -16.75 15.31
N TYR A 351 35.41 -16.04 14.56
CA TYR A 351 34.95 -14.71 14.97
C TYR A 351 33.70 -14.72 15.83
N LEU A 352 32.92 -15.81 15.81
CA LEU A 352 31.76 -15.98 16.69
C LEU A 352 31.52 -17.48 16.97
N PRO A 353 32.44 -18.16 17.67
CA PRO A 353 32.35 -19.60 17.89
C PRO A 353 31.15 -19.98 18.75
N GLY A 354 30.49 -21.09 18.41
CA GLY A 354 29.37 -21.66 19.18
C GLY A 354 28.02 -20.96 18.97
N VAL A 355 27.95 -19.95 18.09
CA VAL A 355 26.71 -19.24 17.75
C VAL A 355 26.26 -19.61 16.35
N ASP A 356 25.01 -20.03 16.23
CA ASP A 356 24.33 -20.29 14.97
C ASP A 356 24.00 -18.97 14.24
N LEU A 357 24.51 -18.82 13.01
CA LEU A 357 24.20 -17.71 12.10
C LEU A 357 22.81 -17.87 11.47
N GLY A 358 22.29 -19.09 11.46
CA GLY A 358 21.01 -19.49 10.91
C GLY A 358 21.15 -20.22 9.57
N PRO A 359 20.19 -21.11 9.26
CA PRO A 359 20.25 -22.02 8.10
C PRO A 359 20.14 -21.31 6.75
N ASN A 360 19.64 -20.08 6.75
CA ASN A 360 19.41 -19.26 5.56
C ASN A 360 20.57 -18.29 5.24
N VAL A 361 21.69 -18.38 5.96
CA VAL A 361 22.88 -17.58 5.70
C VAL A 361 23.79 -18.31 4.72
N VAL A 362 24.14 -17.65 3.62
CA VAL A 362 25.08 -18.15 2.61
C VAL A 362 26.38 -17.35 2.69
N ALA A 363 27.45 -18.00 3.16
CA ALA A 363 28.79 -17.46 3.15
C ALA A 363 29.42 -17.59 1.75
N ASN A 364 29.91 -16.48 1.21
CA ASN A 364 30.46 -16.41 -0.14
C ASN A 364 31.85 -15.74 -0.13
N PRO A 365 32.87 -16.35 -0.77
CA PRO A 365 34.22 -15.79 -0.81
C PRO A 365 34.37 -14.58 -1.74
N ASP A 366 33.50 -14.46 -2.74
CA ASP A 366 33.55 -13.44 -3.77
C ASP A 366 32.59 -12.28 -3.45
N LEU A 367 33.16 -11.08 -3.34
CA LEU A 367 32.43 -9.88 -2.97
C LEU A 367 31.34 -9.54 -4.01
N LEU A 368 31.67 -9.64 -5.30
CA LEU A 368 30.78 -9.20 -6.37
C LEU A 368 29.53 -10.07 -6.50
N SER A 369 29.69 -11.39 -6.37
CA SER A 369 28.57 -12.33 -6.34
C SER A 369 27.75 -12.22 -5.06
N THR A 370 28.36 -11.93 -3.90
CA THR A 370 27.62 -11.69 -2.64
C THR A 370 26.64 -10.53 -2.78
N VAL A 371 27.06 -9.43 -3.40
CA VAL A 371 26.21 -8.24 -3.55
C VAL A 371 25.35 -8.27 -4.81
N LYS A 372 25.47 -9.33 -5.62
CA LYS A 372 24.75 -9.44 -6.88
C LYS A 372 23.25 -9.46 -6.59
N ASP A 373 22.54 -8.53 -7.21
CA ASP A 373 21.10 -8.34 -7.04
C ASP A 373 20.64 -8.01 -5.61
N ALA A 374 21.55 -7.66 -4.68
CA ALA A 374 21.17 -7.25 -3.34
C ALA A 374 20.48 -5.88 -3.36
N ASP A 375 19.32 -5.79 -2.71
CA ASP A 375 18.59 -4.52 -2.52
C ASP A 375 19.08 -3.78 -1.26
N VAL A 376 19.57 -4.51 -0.26
CA VAL A 376 20.10 -3.96 1.00
C VAL A 376 21.54 -4.41 1.21
N LEU A 377 22.45 -3.46 1.31
CA LEU A 377 23.87 -3.68 1.55
C LEU A 377 24.23 -3.32 3.00
N VAL A 378 24.59 -4.31 3.81
CA VAL A 378 24.99 -4.12 5.21
C VAL A 378 26.50 -4.08 5.30
N PHE A 379 27.09 -2.91 5.53
CA PHE A 379 28.53 -2.74 5.68
C PHE A 379 28.95 -2.97 7.13
N CYS A 380 29.75 -4.01 7.37
CA CYS A 380 30.28 -4.35 8.69
C CYS A 380 31.70 -4.94 8.62
N ALA A 381 32.59 -4.22 7.94
CA ALA A 381 34.02 -4.55 7.82
C ALA A 381 34.89 -3.56 8.61
N PRO A 382 36.14 -3.93 8.96
CA PRO A 382 37.09 -2.98 9.54
C PRO A 382 37.25 -1.74 8.64
N HIS A 383 37.15 -0.55 9.23
CA HIS A 383 37.01 0.72 8.51
C HIS A 383 38.11 0.97 7.47
N GLN A 384 39.34 0.50 7.74
CA GLN A 384 40.49 0.65 6.86
C GLN A 384 40.30 -0.01 5.48
N PHE A 385 39.45 -1.03 5.37
CA PHE A 385 39.20 -1.76 4.12
C PHE A 385 38.04 -1.18 3.29
N VAL A 386 37.18 -0.35 3.89
CA VAL A 386 35.93 0.11 3.26
C VAL A 386 36.17 0.85 1.96
N ARG A 387 37.21 1.69 1.88
CA ARG A 387 37.56 2.38 0.63
C ARG A 387 37.86 1.39 -0.50
N GLY A 388 38.61 0.33 -0.21
CA GLY A 388 38.98 -0.69 -1.19
C GLY A 388 37.79 -1.55 -1.62
N ILE A 389 36.88 -1.84 -0.68
CA ILE A 389 35.62 -2.51 -0.94
C ILE A 389 34.74 -1.64 -1.85
N CYS A 390 34.51 -0.37 -1.50
CA CYS A 390 33.68 0.53 -2.29
C CYS A 390 34.19 0.67 -3.72
N LYS A 391 35.52 0.77 -3.92
CA LYS A 391 36.13 0.81 -5.26
C LYS A 391 35.79 -0.40 -6.12
N GLN A 392 35.72 -1.59 -5.55
CA GLN A 392 35.36 -2.82 -6.29
C GLN A 392 33.87 -2.84 -6.65
N LEU A 393 33.02 -2.22 -5.82
CA LEU A 393 31.57 -2.22 -5.98
C LEU A 393 31.04 -1.14 -6.94
N VAL A 394 31.86 -0.16 -7.34
CA VAL A 394 31.46 0.91 -8.27
C VAL A 394 30.91 0.32 -9.58
N GLY A 395 29.66 0.62 -9.90
CA GLY A 395 29.00 0.14 -11.12
C GLY A 395 28.72 -1.37 -11.13
N ARG A 396 28.73 -2.03 -9.96
CA ARG A 396 28.48 -3.46 -9.78
C ARG A 396 27.34 -3.78 -8.80
N ILE A 397 26.66 -2.75 -8.29
CA ILE A 397 25.49 -2.87 -7.41
C ILE A 397 24.22 -2.42 -8.13
N LYS A 398 23.05 -2.82 -7.62
CA LYS A 398 21.75 -2.29 -8.08
C LYS A 398 21.72 -0.77 -7.91
N ARG A 399 21.19 -0.05 -8.90
CA ARG A 399 21.09 1.43 -8.89
C ARG A 399 20.23 1.96 -7.74
N ASN A 400 19.23 1.20 -7.33
CA ASN A 400 18.29 1.51 -6.25
C ASN A 400 18.58 0.71 -4.96
N ALA A 401 19.78 0.11 -4.83
CA ALA A 401 20.17 -0.49 -3.57
C ALA A 401 20.30 0.59 -2.49
N VAL A 402 19.99 0.22 -1.25
CA VAL A 402 20.26 1.05 -0.08
C VAL A 402 21.38 0.42 0.75
N ALA A 403 22.17 1.25 1.41
CA ALA A 403 23.20 0.80 2.31
C ALA A 403 22.89 1.13 3.77
N ILE A 404 23.40 0.30 4.68
CA ILE A 404 23.47 0.60 6.11
C ILE A 404 24.87 0.25 6.62
N SER A 405 25.48 1.18 7.37
CA SER A 405 26.81 0.98 7.96
C SER A 405 26.73 0.71 9.46
N LEU A 406 27.35 -0.38 9.88
CA LEU A 406 27.55 -0.76 11.29
C LEU A 406 29.00 -0.46 11.74
N ILE A 407 29.73 0.32 10.95
CA ILE A 407 31.18 0.51 11.10
C ILE A 407 31.45 1.76 11.94
N LYS A 408 32.11 1.57 13.08
CA LYS A 408 32.70 2.65 13.86
C LYS A 408 34.06 3.01 13.28
N GLY A 409 34.26 4.28 12.95
CA GLY A 409 35.52 4.80 12.43
C GLY A 409 35.31 5.95 11.44
N MET A 410 36.43 6.53 11.00
CA MET A 410 36.44 7.61 10.01
C MET A 410 37.72 7.53 9.19
N ARG A 411 37.70 8.15 8.00
CA ARG A 411 38.91 8.38 7.23
C ARG A 411 39.37 9.82 7.42
N VAL A 412 40.60 10.00 7.85
CA VAL A 412 41.22 11.32 7.92
C VAL A 412 41.55 11.78 6.50
N ARG A 413 41.08 12.97 6.12
CA ARG A 413 41.45 13.66 4.88
C ARG A 413 42.03 15.03 5.22
N PRO A 414 42.80 15.66 4.31
CA PRO A 414 43.27 17.03 4.49
C PRO A 414 42.12 18.02 4.74
N GLU A 415 40.95 17.77 4.15
CA GLU A 415 39.75 18.62 4.26
C GLU A 415 38.90 18.34 5.51
N GLY A 416 39.30 17.37 6.34
CA GLY A 416 38.59 16.97 7.56
C GLY A 416 38.25 15.48 7.63
N PRO A 417 37.62 15.05 8.74
CA PRO A 417 37.19 13.67 8.92
C PRO A 417 36.06 13.32 7.95
N GLN A 418 36.17 12.17 7.30
CA GLN A 418 35.10 11.61 6.49
C GLN A 418 34.50 10.40 7.19
N MET A 419 33.20 10.46 7.46
CA MET A 419 32.44 9.33 8.01
C MET A 419 32.33 8.18 7.00
N ILE A 420 32.18 6.96 7.50
CA ILE A 420 32.08 5.77 6.64
C ILE A 420 30.82 5.78 5.77
N SER A 421 29.68 6.22 6.32
CA SER A 421 28.42 6.37 5.56
C SER A 421 28.56 7.35 4.40
N GLU A 422 29.20 8.51 4.63
CA GLU A 422 29.51 9.46 3.56
C GLU A 422 30.46 8.87 2.52
N MET A 423 31.42 8.04 2.94
CA MET A 423 32.32 7.38 2.00
C MET A 423 31.56 6.41 1.10
N ILE A 424 30.71 5.56 1.69
CA ILE A 424 29.88 4.61 0.94
C ILE A 424 29.00 5.37 -0.03
N SER A 425 28.28 6.39 0.44
CA SER A 425 27.35 7.17 -0.39
C SER A 425 28.06 7.83 -1.57
N ARG A 426 29.21 8.48 -1.33
CA ARG A 426 29.98 9.15 -2.40
C ARG A 426 30.55 8.18 -3.44
N TYR A 427 31.00 6.99 -3.04
CA TYR A 427 31.59 6.04 -3.99
C TYR A 427 30.54 5.28 -4.79
N LEU A 428 29.43 4.91 -4.14
CA LEU A 428 28.45 4.00 -4.71
C LEU A 428 27.22 4.70 -5.27
N ASN A 429 27.07 6.01 -5.01
CA ASN A 429 25.93 6.83 -5.45
C ASN A 429 24.58 6.24 -4.99
N ILE A 430 24.53 5.86 -3.72
CA ILE A 430 23.34 5.34 -3.03
C ILE A 430 23.26 5.95 -1.63
N ASP A 431 22.08 5.96 -1.04
CA ASP A 431 21.90 6.40 0.33
C ASP A 431 22.48 5.38 1.32
N CYS A 432 23.12 5.87 2.37
CA CYS A 432 23.72 5.04 3.42
C CYS A 432 23.29 5.49 4.83
N SER A 433 22.42 4.69 5.44
CA SER A 433 22.04 4.82 6.85
C SER A 433 23.15 4.30 7.78
N VAL A 434 23.02 4.56 9.08
CA VAL A 434 23.94 4.05 10.10
C VAL A 434 23.19 3.36 11.23
N LEU A 435 23.73 2.25 11.72
CA LEU A 435 23.30 1.63 12.98
C LEU A 435 24.47 1.71 13.97
N MET A 436 24.31 2.57 14.95
CA MET A 436 25.30 2.82 16.01
C MET A 436 24.69 2.46 17.35
N GLY A 437 25.43 1.69 18.14
CA GLY A 437 25.12 1.39 19.54
C GLY A 437 26.19 1.90 20.48
#